data_AF-W0MPW6-F1
#
_entry.id   AF-W0MPW6-F1
#
_cell.length_a   1.000
_cell.length_b   1.000
_cell.length_c   1.000
_cell.angle_alpha   90.00
_cell.angle_beta   90.00
_cell.angle_gamma   90.00
#
_symmetry.space_group_name_H-M   'P 1'
#
loop_
_entity.id
_entity.type
_entity.pdbx_description
1 polymer ?
#
loop_
_entity_poly.entity_id
_entity_poly.type
_entity_poly.pdbx_seq_one_letter_code
_entity_poly.pdbx_strand_id
1 'polypeptide(L)'
;MTSEQIGLSAGFVLALMGMVLFAVMLIAHKYIETIESNLPNCSYIKDNKRTWGNAGLLGKVMRGSIIAMILIMPSMHAKRGLIDAQEVSNLPKRYRYILTIPMITCCVLFVFLIALSLAEKYVA
;
A
#
# COMPACT_ATOMS: atom_id res chain seq x y z
N MET A 1 -5.25 16.78 -26.83
CA MET A 1 -4.04 17.06 -26.04
C MET A 1 -2.86 16.94 -26.98
N THR A 2 -1.98 17.93 -27.01
CA THR A 2 -0.70 17.80 -27.73
C THR A 2 0.21 16.85 -26.94
N SER A 3 1.13 16.16 -27.61
CA SER A 3 2.06 15.18 -27.00
C SER A 3 2.83 15.77 -25.82
N GLU A 4 3.17 17.06 -25.89
CA GLU A 4 3.82 17.82 -24.82
C GLU A 4 2.97 17.91 -23.53
N GLN A 5 1.65 18.13 -23.65
CA GLN A 5 0.76 18.18 -22.50
C GLN A 5 0.63 16.82 -21.80
N ILE A 6 0.64 15.73 -22.58
CA ILE A 6 0.58 14.37 -22.05
C ILE A 6 1.85 14.08 -21.25
N GLY A 7 3.03 14.37 -21.82
CA GLY A 7 4.31 14.19 -21.12
C GLY A 7 4.40 14.99 -19.81
N LEU A 8 3.96 16.25 -19.82
CA LEU A 8 3.97 17.12 -18.64
C LEU A 8 3.01 16.61 -17.54
N SER A 9 1.83 16.11 -17.94
CA SER A 9 0.88 15.48 -17.01
C SER A 9 1.41 14.16 -16.42
N ALA A 10 2.07 13.32 -17.23
CA ALA A 10 2.68 12.08 -16.77
C ALA A 10 3.82 12.34 -15.78
N GLY A 11 4.66 13.34 -16.04
CA GLY A 11 5.72 13.78 -15.12
C GLY A 11 5.16 14.27 -13.78
N PHE A 12 4.08 15.04 -13.79
CA PHE A 12 3.42 15.49 -12.57
C PHE A 12 2.84 14.32 -11.75
N VAL A 13 2.21 13.35 -12.41
CA VAL A 13 1.67 12.14 -11.77
C VAL A 13 2.80 11.30 -11.16
N LEU A 14 3.93 11.15 -11.85
CA LEU A 14 5.12 10.47 -11.32
C LEU A 14 5.65 11.16 -10.06
N ALA A 15 5.75 12.49 -10.06
CA ALA A 15 6.19 13.25 -8.88
C ALA A 15 5.24 13.06 -7.69
N LEU A 16 3.93 13.12 -7.92
CA LEU A 16 2.91 12.84 -6.91
C LEU A 16 3.05 11.41 -6.36
N MET A 17 3.26 10.43 -7.24
CA MET A 17 3.44 9.04 -6.83
C MET A 17 4.70 8.87 -5.95
N GLY A 18 5.80 9.55 -6.29
CA GLY A 18 7.00 9.60 -5.45
C GLY A 18 6.74 10.16 -4.05
N MET A 19 5.97 11.26 -3.95
CA MET A 19 5.56 11.82 -2.65
C MET A 19 4.69 10.86 -1.84
N VAL A 20 3.74 10.17 -2.47
CA VAL A 20 2.90 9.16 -1.79
C VAL A 20 3.75 8.01 -1.29
N LEU A 21 4.68 7.50 -2.10
CA LEU A 21 5.61 6.44 -1.68
C LEU A 21 6.48 6.86 -0.50
N PHE A 22 6.96 8.10 -0.49
CA PHE A 22 7.72 8.65 0.63
C PHE A 22 6.87 8.75 1.90
N ALA A 23 5.62 9.22 1.78
CA ALA A 23 4.68 9.25 2.90
C ALA A 23 4.38 7.84 3.43
N VAL A 24 4.16 6.86 2.54
CA VAL A 24 4.00 5.44 2.89
C VAL A 24 5.23 4.94 3.65
N MET A 25 6.44 5.29 3.21
CA MET A 25 7.67 4.88 3.86
C MET A 25 7.77 5.42 5.29
N LEU A 26 7.42 6.69 5.52
CA LEU A 26 7.39 7.29 6.85
C LEU A 26 6.31 6.66 7.75
N ILE A 27 5.12 6.46 7.19
CA ILE A 27 4.00 5.81 7.88
C ILE A 27 4.38 4.36 8.24
N ALA A 28 4.92 3.63 7.29
CA ALA A 28 5.41 2.27 7.47
C ALA A 28 6.46 2.23 8.58
N HIS A 29 7.45 3.12 8.54
CA HIS A 29 8.48 3.18 9.56
C HIS A 29 7.92 3.45 10.97
N LYS A 30 6.91 4.31 11.09
CA LYS A 30 6.37 4.74 12.39
C LYS A 30 5.28 3.84 12.94
N TYR A 31 4.43 3.28 12.08
CA TYR A 31 3.19 2.61 12.50
C TYR A 31 3.20 1.09 12.28
N ILE A 32 4.09 0.53 11.44
CA ILE A 32 4.11 -0.93 11.22
C ILE A 32 4.39 -1.67 12.50
N GLU A 33 5.38 -1.26 13.28
CA GLU A 33 5.76 -1.97 14.50
C GLU A 33 4.61 -1.96 15.52
N THR A 34 3.88 -0.83 15.62
CA THR A 34 2.67 -0.73 16.45
C THR A 34 1.54 -1.61 15.91
N ILE A 35 1.29 -1.60 14.61
CA ILE A 35 0.20 -2.40 14.01
C ILE A 35 0.49 -3.89 14.17
N GLU A 36 1.72 -4.34 13.88
CA GLU A 36 2.13 -5.72 14.09
C GLU A 36 2.03 -6.15 15.55
N SER A 37 2.34 -5.25 16.50
CA SER A 37 2.15 -5.53 17.92
C SER A 37 0.68 -5.67 18.33
N ASN A 38 -0.26 -5.09 17.57
CA ASN A 38 -1.71 -5.25 17.78
C ASN A 38 -2.27 -6.48 17.06
N LEU A 39 -1.48 -7.16 16.21
CA LEU A 39 -1.88 -8.37 15.49
C LEU A 39 -0.94 -9.57 15.78
N PRO A 40 -0.69 -9.91 17.07
CA PRO A 40 0.24 -10.98 17.44
C PRO A 40 -0.24 -12.39 17.07
N ASN A 41 -1.53 -12.63 16.82
CA ASN A 41 -2.03 -13.96 16.46
C ASN A 41 -2.12 -14.20 14.95
N CYS A 42 -1.95 -13.17 14.13
CA CYS A 42 -1.96 -13.31 12.68
C CYS A 42 -0.67 -13.99 12.15
N SER A 43 -0.80 -15.26 11.73
CA SER A 43 0.32 -16.01 11.12
C SER A 43 0.90 -15.27 9.91
N TYR A 44 0.03 -14.69 9.07
CA TYR A 44 0.45 -13.96 7.87
C TYR A 44 1.38 -12.79 8.19
N ILE A 45 1.16 -12.10 9.31
CA ILE A 45 2.01 -10.98 9.74
C ILE A 45 3.35 -11.49 10.29
N LYS A 46 3.35 -12.61 11.02
CA LYS A 46 4.59 -13.25 11.49
C LYS A 46 5.45 -13.73 10.33
N ASP A 47 4.84 -14.40 9.36
CA ASP A 47 5.53 -14.90 8.16
C ASP A 47 6.08 -13.73 7.35
N ASN A 48 5.28 -12.70 7.11
CA ASN A 48 5.69 -11.48 6.43
C ASN A 48 6.87 -10.78 7.15
N LYS A 49 6.83 -10.68 8.48
CA LYS A 49 7.93 -10.16 9.30
C LYS A 49 9.19 -11.01 9.19
N ARG A 50 9.06 -12.34 9.12
CA ARG A 50 10.20 -13.26 8.95
C ARG A 50 10.82 -13.12 7.55
N THR A 51 9.99 -13.01 6.51
CA THR A 51 10.44 -12.90 5.12
C THR A 51 11.08 -11.55 4.83
N TRP A 52 10.47 -10.46 5.30
CA TRP A 52 10.90 -9.09 4.97
C TRP A 52 11.65 -8.38 6.09
N GLY A 53 11.83 -9.02 7.25
CA GLY A 53 12.53 -8.44 8.40
C GLY A 53 13.97 -8.03 8.10
N ASN A 54 14.66 -8.78 7.23
CA ASN A 54 16.04 -8.51 6.85
C ASN A 54 16.18 -7.52 5.68
N ALA A 55 15.09 -7.11 5.03
CA ALA A 55 15.12 -6.23 3.86
C ALA A 55 15.15 -4.72 4.23
N GLY A 56 15.40 -4.38 5.50
CA GLY A 56 15.54 -3.01 5.97
C GLY A 56 14.33 -2.14 5.65
N LEU A 57 14.57 -0.97 5.05
CA LEU A 57 13.53 0.01 4.71
C LEU A 57 12.54 -0.51 3.65
N LEU A 58 13.02 -1.21 2.62
CA LEU A 58 12.15 -1.85 1.61
C LEU A 58 11.28 -2.93 2.25
N GLY A 59 11.85 -3.69 3.20
CA GLY A 59 11.12 -4.68 3.98
C GLY A 59 9.97 -4.07 4.78
N LYS A 60 10.18 -2.88 5.37
CA LYS A 60 9.10 -2.15 6.06
C LYS A 60 7.99 -1.76 5.09
N VAL A 61 8.32 -1.19 3.92
CA VAL A 61 7.30 -0.82 2.92
C VAL A 61 6.48 -2.05 2.49
N MET A 62 7.14 -3.16 2.13
CA MET A 62 6.45 -4.40 1.72
C MET A 62 5.56 -4.96 2.82
N ARG A 63 6.03 -4.93 4.07
CA ARG A 63 5.24 -5.35 5.22
C ARG A 63 3.98 -4.51 5.38
N GLY A 64 4.12 -3.19 5.25
CA GLY A 64 3.01 -2.24 5.31
C GLY A 64 1.98 -2.48 4.21
N SER A 65 2.42 -2.71 2.98
CA SER A 65 1.55 -2.99 1.84
C SER A 65 0.73 -4.26 2.04
N ILE A 66 1.35 -5.33 2.55
CA ILE A 66 0.66 -6.60 2.83
C ILE A 66 -0.36 -6.41 3.97
N ILE A 67 0.01 -5.72 5.04
CA ILE A 67 -0.90 -5.41 6.15
C ILE A 67 -2.07 -4.54 5.67
N ALA A 68 -1.82 -3.58 4.77
CA ALA A 68 -2.87 -2.76 4.16
C ALA A 68 -3.84 -3.60 3.33
N MET A 69 -3.34 -4.58 2.55
CA MET A 69 -4.15 -5.49 1.74
C MET A 69 -5.07 -6.34 2.62
N ILE A 70 -4.52 -6.87 3.71
CA ILE A 70 -5.26 -7.61 4.75
C ILE A 70 -6.37 -6.75 5.33
N LEU A 71 -6.04 -5.51 5.66
CA LEU A 71 -6.96 -4.54 6.25
C LEU A 71 -8.05 -4.08 5.27
N ILE A 72 -7.77 -4.04 3.97
CA ILE A 72 -8.80 -3.73 2.95
C ILE A 72 -9.83 -4.86 2.90
N MET A 73 -9.38 -6.12 2.88
CA MET A 73 -10.27 -7.27 2.66
C MET A 73 -10.17 -8.36 3.75
N PRO A 74 -10.41 -8.01 5.03
CA PRO A 74 -10.14 -8.90 6.15
C PRO A 74 -11.03 -10.15 6.16
N SER A 75 -12.27 -10.02 5.69
CA SER A 75 -13.24 -11.12 5.61
C SER A 75 -12.81 -12.23 4.65
N MET A 76 -12.11 -11.88 3.56
CA MET A 76 -11.61 -12.86 2.59
C MET A 76 -10.44 -13.66 3.17
N HIS A 77 -9.55 -12.99 3.89
CA HIS A 77 -8.39 -13.63 4.51
C HIS A 77 -8.76 -14.43 5.77
N ALA A 78 -9.73 -13.97 6.54
CA ALA A 78 -10.31 -14.70 7.67
C ALA A 78 -10.96 -16.01 7.24
N LYS A 79 -11.75 -16.00 6.15
CA LYS A 79 -12.36 -17.21 5.59
C LYS A 79 -11.34 -18.25 5.16
N ARG A 80 -10.11 -17.85 4.85
CA ARG A 80 -9.00 -18.75 4.50
C ARG A 80 -8.20 -19.24 5.71
N GLY A 81 -8.58 -18.85 6.93
CA GLY A 81 -7.86 -19.18 8.16
C GLY A 81 -6.48 -18.53 8.28
N LEU A 82 -6.17 -17.57 7.40
CA LEU A 82 -4.86 -16.94 7.35
C LEU A 82 -4.70 -15.85 8.43
N ILE A 83 -5.82 -15.35 8.95
CA ILE A 83 -5.89 -14.15 9.80
C ILE A 83 -7.01 -14.31 10.82
N ASP A 84 -6.75 -13.85 12.04
CA ASP A 84 -7.76 -13.76 13.09
C ASP A 84 -8.70 -12.58 12.82
N ALA A 85 -9.95 -12.89 12.46
CA ALA A 85 -10.96 -11.88 12.15
C ALA A 85 -11.28 -10.98 13.34
N GLN A 86 -11.20 -11.52 14.56
CA GLN A 86 -11.52 -10.81 15.79
C GLN A 86 -10.43 -9.79 16.11
N GLU A 87 -9.15 -10.19 15.96
CA GLU A 87 -7.99 -9.32 16.15
C GLU A 87 -7.98 -8.15 15.14
N VAL A 88 -8.29 -8.43 13.86
CA VAL A 88 -8.42 -7.37 12.84
C VAL A 88 -9.62 -6.47 13.09
N SER A 89 -10.73 -7.00 13.58
CA SER A 89 -11.93 -6.20 13.90
C SER A 89 -11.72 -5.25 15.08
N ASN A 90 -10.87 -5.64 16.04
CA ASN A 90 -10.49 -4.83 17.19
C ASN A 90 -9.45 -3.75 16.86
N LEU A 91 -8.81 -3.82 15.68
CA LEU A 91 -7.82 -2.83 15.29
C LEU A 91 -8.48 -1.44 15.15
N PRO A 92 -7.92 -0.38 15.78
CA PRO A 92 -8.47 0.96 15.66
C PRO A 92 -8.59 1.37 14.20
N LYS A 93 -9.79 1.82 13.80
CA LYS A 93 -10.11 2.22 12.41
C LYS A 93 -9.08 3.22 11.84
N ARG A 94 -8.48 4.05 12.71
CA ARG A 94 -7.41 4.97 12.34
C ARG A 94 -6.23 4.30 11.63
N TYR A 95 -5.74 3.16 12.14
CA TYR A 95 -4.60 2.46 11.52
C TYR A 95 -4.98 1.84 10.18
N ARG A 96 -6.23 1.37 10.07
CA ARG A 96 -6.81 0.89 8.82
C ARG A 96 -6.76 1.98 7.76
N TYR A 97 -7.28 3.18 8.06
CA TYR A 97 -7.26 4.29 7.11
C TYR A 97 -5.84 4.78 6.78
N ILE A 98 -4.94 4.88 7.76
CA ILE A 98 -3.57 5.34 7.55
C ILE A 98 -2.79 4.46 6.55
N LEU A 99 -3.06 3.15 6.51
CA LEU A 99 -2.43 2.23 5.56
C LEU A 99 -3.22 2.09 4.24
N THR A 100 -4.55 2.07 4.33
CA THR A 100 -5.41 1.85 3.16
C THR A 100 -5.47 3.08 2.24
N ILE A 101 -5.53 4.31 2.79
CA ILE A 101 -5.62 5.53 1.97
C ILE A 101 -4.43 5.66 1.01
N PRO A 102 -3.16 5.59 1.47
CA PRO A 102 -2.02 5.73 0.58
C PRO A 102 -1.96 4.62 -0.47
N MET A 103 -2.33 3.39 -0.10
CA MET A 103 -2.38 2.26 -1.04
C MET A 103 -3.40 2.51 -2.16
N ILE A 104 -4.63 2.92 -1.82
CA ILE A 104 -5.66 3.24 -2.82
C ILE A 104 -5.20 4.41 -3.69
N THR A 105 -4.64 5.47 -3.10
CA THR A 105 -4.12 6.61 -3.85
C THR A 105 -3.02 6.18 -4.82
N CYS A 106 -2.07 5.34 -4.40
CA CYS A 106 -1.04 4.78 -5.28
C CYS A 106 -1.65 3.97 -6.44
N CYS A 107 -2.63 3.11 -6.17
CA CYS A 107 -3.31 2.34 -7.22
C CYS A 107 -4.01 3.25 -8.24
N VAL A 108 -4.71 4.28 -7.77
CA VAL A 108 -5.41 5.24 -8.65
C VAL A 108 -4.41 6.01 -9.52
N LEU A 109 -3.33 6.51 -8.93
CA LEU A 109 -2.27 7.21 -9.67
C LEU A 109 -1.61 6.30 -10.72
N PHE A 110 -1.39 5.03 -10.38
CA PHE A 110 -0.81 4.05 -11.29
C PHE A 110 -1.72 3.75 -12.48
N VAL A 111 -3.03 3.56 -12.24
CA VAL A 111 -4.02 3.38 -13.32
C VAL A 111 -4.09 4.62 -14.21
N PHE A 112 -4.05 5.82 -13.62
CA PHE A 112 -4.03 7.06 -14.37
C PHE A 112 -2.78 7.21 -15.24
N LEU A 113 -1.62 6.80 -14.73
CA LEU A 113 -0.37 6.78 -15.48
C LEU A 113 -0.42 5.80 -16.65
N ILE A 114 -0.99 4.60 -16.46
CA ILE A 114 -1.23 3.64 -17.54
C ILE A 114 -2.14 4.27 -18.61
N ALA A 115 -3.25 4.90 -18.20
CA ALA A 115 -4.16 5.55 -19.13
C ALA A 115 -3.48 6.66 -19.95
N LEU A 116 -2.63 7.48 -19.30
CA LEU A 116 -1.83 8.50 -20.00
C LEU A 116 -0.83 7.87 -20.98
N SER A 117 -0.12 6.81 -20.58
CA SER A 117 0.84 6.13 -21.46
C SER A 117 0.17 5.46 -22.67
N LEU A 118 -1.05 4.97 -22.49
CA LEU A 118 -1.86 4.44 -23.59
C LEU A 118 -2.30 5.59 -24.51
N ALA A 119 -2.81 6.68 -23.95
CA ALA A 119 -3.21 7.85 -24.72
C ALA A 119 -2.05 8.43 -25.54
N GLU A 120 -0.84 8.48 -24.98
CA GLU A 120 0.37 8.88 -25.71
C GLU A 120 0.63 7.98 -26.93
N LYS A 121 0.54 6.65 -26.76
CA LYS A 121 0.70 5.68 -27.86
C LYS A 121 -0.36 5.77 -28.96
N TYR A 122 -1.56 6.24 -28.65
CA TYR A 122 -2.63 6.40 -29.63
C TYR A 122 -2.61 7.77 -30.33
N VAL A 123 -1.91 8.76 -29.76
CA VAL A 123 -1.81 10.13 -30.30
C VAL A 123 -0.50 10.34 -31.08
N ALA A 124 0.56 9.59 -30.76
CA ALA A 124 1.82 9.53 -31.51
C ALA A 124 1.70 8.69 -32.79
#